data_AF-A0A291GG94-F1
#
_entry.id   AF-A0A291GG94-F1
#
_cell.length_a   1.000
_cell.length_b   1.000
_cell.length_c   1.000
_cell.angle_alpha   90.00
_cell.angle_beta   90.00
_cell.angle_gamma   90.00
#
_symmetry.space_group_name_H-M   'P 1'
#
loop_
_entity.id
_entity.type
_entity.pdbx_description
1 polymer ?
#
loop_
_entity_poly.entity_id
_entity_poly.type
_entity_poly.pdbx_seq_one_letter_code
_entity_poly.pdbx_strand_id
1 'polypeptide(L)'
;MSLTETDLAAREALKARLGKGARFDAPNAPAEDLLLARRGTAYFARKLMELTDEALYEPAAISGLTRAHVVVRVSYEARYQALALEALVKGEVLERPEELPTLDLAATLPARALRHLFQHSEVHLNVCFRDLTEAQWDREMRLIDGSKTTPRALPLMRAKGIWQGAMDLGNGPRLKDMPERLR
;
A
#
# COMPACT_ATOMS: atom_id res chain seq x y z
N MET A 1 16.94 0.59 -15.74
CA MET A 1 17.03 1.38 -16.98
C MET A 1 17.17 2.83 -16.60
N SER A 2 18.25 3.50 -17.00
CA SER A 2 18.38 4.95 -16.83
C SER A 2 17.47 5.64 -17.85
N LEU A 3 16.80 6.72 -17.45
CA LEU A 3 16.06 7.58 -18.37
C LEU A 3 17.03 8.27 -19.33
N THR A 4 16.64 8.40 -20.59
CA THR A 4 17.38 9.21 -21.57
C THR A 4 17.17 10.69 -21.31
N GLU A 5 18.02 11.56 -21.88
CA GLU A 5 17.81 13.02 -21.81
C GLU A 5 16.45 13.44 -22.39
N THR A 6 16.01 12.78 -23.46
CA THR A 6 14.68 12.95 -24.04
C THR A 6 13.58 12.61 -23.05
N ASP A 7 13.71 11.51 -22.31
CA ASP A 7 12.73 11.10 -21.30
C ASP A 7 12.68 12.09 -20.13
N LEU A 8 13.83 12.61 -19.71
CA LEU A 8 13.91 13.63 -18.65
C LEU A 8 13.24 14.94 -19.09
N ALA A 9 13.55 15.41 -20.30
CA ALA A 9 12.93 16.62 -20.87
C ALA A 9 11.41 16.47 -21.02
N ALA A 10 10.95 15.31 -21.50
CA ALA A 10 9.52 15.01 -21.62
C ALA A 10 8.82 14.98 -20.24
N ARG A 11 9.49 14.43 -19.21
CA ARG A 11 8.97 14.41 -17.84
C ARG A 11 8.83 15.82 -17.26
N GLU A 12 9.82 16.69 -17.47
CA GLU A 12 9.74 18.08 -17.00
C GLU A 12 8.65 18.88 -17.74
N ALA A 13 8.52 18.70 -19.06
CA ALA A 13 7.42 19.30 -19.83
C ALA A 13 6.04 18.84 -19.35
N LEU A 14 5.90 17.55 -18.98
CA LEU A 14 4.68 17.02 -18.40
C LEU A 14 4.38 17.65 -17.03
N LYS A 15 5.38 17.76 -16.15
CA LYS A 15 5.22 18.42 -14.83
C LYS A 15 4.75 19.86 -14.99
N ALA A 16 5.36 20.61 -15.91
CA ALA A 16 4.97 22.00 -16.19
C ALA A 16 3.51 22.10 -16.64
N ARG A 17 3.04 21.17 -17.50
CA ARG A 17 1.66 21.16 -18.01
C ARG A 17 0.61 20.76 -16.95
N LEU A 18 0.95 19.86 -16.03
CA LEU A 18 0.02 19.39 -15.01
C LEU A 18 -0.19 20.39 -13.85
N GLY A 19 0.64 21.45 -13.78
CA GLY A 19 0.50 22.54 -12.81
C GLY A 19 0.90 22.16 -11.38
N LYS A 20 0.80 23.12 -10.46
CA LYS A 20 1.29 23.00 -9.07
C LYS A 20 0.56 21.96 -8.21
N GLY A 21 -0.60 21.46 -8.65
CA GLY A 21 -1.36 20.43 -7.96
C GLY A 21 -0.87 19.01 -8.23
N ALA A 22 -0.02 18.80 -9.23
CA ALA A 22 0.50 17.49 -9.58
C ALA A 22 1.56 17.02 -8.58
N ARG A 23 1.26 15.93 -7.89
CA ARG A 23 2.14 15.34 -6.87
C ARG A 23 2.97 14.21 -7.47
N PHE A 24 4.28 14.33 -7.35
CA PHE A 24 5.26 13.35 -7.83
C PHE A 24 6.10 12.89 -6.65
N ASP A 25 6.53 11.63 -6.68
CA ASP A 25 7.50 11.15 -5.70
C ASP A 25 8.76 12.04 -5.72
N ALA A 26 9.30 12.30 -4.53
CA ALA A 26 10.56 13.03 -4.38
C ALA A 26 11.70 12.35 -5.18
N PRO A 27 12.69 13.12 -5.69
CA PRO A 27 13.81 12.56 -6.45
C PRO A 27 14.58 11.43 -5.76
N ASN A 28 14.69 11.49 -4.43
CA ASN A 28 15.39 10.50 -3.61
C ASN A 28 14.48 9.39 -3.05
N ALA A 29 13.20 9.36 -3.43
CA ALA A 29 12.27 8.32 -3.01
C ALA A 29 12.76 6.94 -3.48
N PRO A 30 12.51 5.85 -2.73
CA PRO A 30 12.92 4.50 -3.11
C PRO A 30 12.09 3.98 -4.29
N ALA A 31 12.44 4.42 -5.51
CA ALA A 31 11.62 4.26 -6.71
C ALA A 31 11.34 2.79 -7.05
N GLU A 32 12.31 1.90 -6.86
CA GLU A 32 12.13 0.47 -7.13
C GLU A 32 11.15 -0.19 -6.14
N ASP A 33 11.24 0.15 -4.86
CA ASP A 33 10.34 -0.39 -3.83
C ASP A 33 8.92 0.16 -4.00
N LEU A 34 8.79 1.45 -4.33
CA LEU A 34 7.51 2.07 -4.69
C LEU A 34 6.89 1.40 -5.93
N LEU A 35 7.69 1.05 -6.93
CA LEU A 35 7.22 0.34 -8.11
C LEU A 35 6.71 -1.06 -7.74
N LEU A 36 7.44 -1.79 -6.89
CA LEU A 36 7.03 -3.11 -6.41
C LEU A 36 5.72 -3.04 -5.61
N ALA A 37 5.59 -2.06 -4.72
CA ALA A 37 4.38 -1.82 -3.94
C ALA A 37 3.18 -1.52 -4.84
N ARG A 38 3.32 -0.58 -5.78
CA ARG A 38 2.25 -0.17 -6.70
C ARG A 38 1.83 -1.30 -7.64
N ARG A 39 2.79 -2.07 -8.17
CA ARG A 39 2.48 -3.25 -9.00
C ARG A 39 1.75 -4.32 -8.19
N GLY A 40 2.18 -4.55 -6.96
CA GLY A 40 1.53 -5.49 -6.06
C GLY A 40 0.10 -5.05 -5.70
N THR A 41 -0.11 -3.76 -5.43
CA THR A 41 -1.45 -3.19 -5.23
C THR A 41 -2.34 -3.38 -6.45
N ALA A 42 -1.85 -3.08 -7.65
CA ALA A 42 -2.62 -3.30 -8.88
C ALA A 42 -2.91 -4.79 -9.13
N TYR A 43 -1.96 -5.67 -8.80
CA TYR A 43 -2.13 -7.12 -8.91
C TYR A 43 -3.20 -7.64 -7.93
N PHE A 44 -3.10 -7.26 -6.65
CA PHE A 44 -4.09 -7.58 -5.63
C PHE A 44 -5.47 -7.07 -6.02
N ALA A 45 -5.58 -5.82 -6.49
CA ALA A 45 -6.85 -5.24 -6.93
C ALA A 45 -7.53 -6.07 -8.02
N ARG A 46 -6.78 -6.53 -9.03
CA ARG A 46 -7.31 -7.43 -10.07
C ARG A 46 -7.83 -8.74 -9.48
N LYS A 47 -7.05 -9.36 -8.58
CA LYS A 47 -7.44 -10.61 -7.90
C LYS A 47 -8.64 -10.45 -6.99
N LEU A 48 -8.77 -9.31 -6.33
CA LEU A 48 -9.97 -8.98 -5.57
C LEU A 48 -11.20 -8.81 -6.48
N MET A 49 -11.05 -8.18 -7.65
CA MET A 49 -12.14 -8.00 -8.62
C MET A 49 -12.60 -9.29 -9.30
N GLU A 50 -11.75 -10.33 -9.36
CA GLU A 50 -12.12 -11.66 -9.85
C GLU A 50 -13.06 -12.42 -8.89
N LEU A 51 -13.16 -12.02 -7.62
CA LEU A 51 -14.03 -12.64 -6.63
C LEU A 51 -15.46 -12.10 -6.71
N THR A 52 -16.45 -12.99 -6.62
CA THR A 52 -17.84 -12.58 -6.31
C THR A 52 -17.93 -12.07 -4.86
N ASP A 53 -19.06 -11.46 -4.51
CA ASP A 53 -19.27 -10.97 -3.16
C ASP A 53 -19.39 -12.12 -2.14
N GLU A 54 -19.98 -13.25 -2.52
CA GLU A 54 -20.06 -14.46 -1.70
C GLU A 54 -18.68 -15.09 -1.49
N ALA A 55 -17.86 -15.12 -2.54
CA ALA A 55 -16.52 -15.70 -2.50
C ALA A 55 -15.57 -14.97 -1.54
N LEU A 56 -15.87 -13.72 -1.15
CA LEU A 56 -15.10 -13.01 -0.12
C LEU A 56 -15.21 -13.70 1.25
N TYR A 57 -16.31 -14.38 1.53
CA TYR A 57 -16.57 -15.00 2.84
C TYR A 57 -16.18 -16.48 2.89
N GLU A 58 -15.72 -17.03 1.77
CA GLU A 58 -15.13 -18.36 1.71
C GLU A 58 -13.69 -18.39 2.26
N PRO A 59 -13.17 -19.59 2.57
CA PRO A 59 -11.79 -19.75 3.05
C PRO A 59 -10.74 -19.11 2.13
N ALA A 60 -9.78 -18.43 2.76
CA ALA A 60 -8.53 -17.99 2.15
C ALA A 60 -7.50 -19.12 2.10
N ALA A 61 -6.32 -18.87 1.53
CA ALA A 61 -5.19 -19.80 1.60
C ALA A 61 -4.54 -19.87 3.00
N ILE A 62 -5.04 -19.09 3.97
CA ILE A 62 -4.64 -19.14 5.37
C ILE A 62 -5.71 -19.87 6.16
N SER A 63 -5.31 -20.95 6.82
CA SER A 63 -6.22 -21.76 7.64
C SER A 63 -6.96 -20.91 8.68
N GLY A 64 -8.28 -21.09 8.75
CA GLY A 64 -9.14 -20.39 9.70
C GLY A 64 -9.54 -18.96 9.30
N LEU A 65 -9.00 -18.42 8.20
CA LEU A 65 -9.35 -17.08 7.72
C LEU A 65 -10.15 -17.14 6.42
N THR A 66 -11.02 -16.15 6.23
CA THR A 66 -11.72 -15.94 4.95
C THR A 66 -10.96 -14.94 4.07
N ARG A 67 -11.32 -14.86 2.78
CA ARG A 67 -10.73 -13.85 1.88
C ARG A 67 -11.01 -12.42 2.34
N ALA A 68 -12.14 -12.18 3.02
CA ALA A 68 -12.45 -10.92 3.68
C ALA A 68 -11.40 -10.54 4.74
N HIS A 69 -10.93 -11.49 5.55
CA HIS A 69 -9.86 -11.23 6.53
C HIS A 69 -8.57 -10.78 5.83
N VAL A 70 -8.23 -11.40 4.69
CA VAL A 70 -7.06 -11.00 3.89
C VAL A 70 -7.22 -9.56 3.39
N VAL A 71 -8.39 -9.20 2.85
CA VAL A 71 -8.71 -7.84 2.38
C VAL A 71 -8.59 -6.82 3.51
N VAL A 72 -9.16 -7.12 4.68
CA VAL A 72 -9.06 -6.23 5.85
C VAL A 72 -7.61 -6.06 6.26
N ARG A 73 -6.86 -7.15 6.42
CA ARG A 73 -5.46 -7.12 6.87
C ARG A 73 -4.59 -6.24 5.98
N VAL A 74 -4.64 -6.42 4.65
CA VAL A 74 -3.85 -5.60 3.72
C VAL A 74 -4.31 -4.14 3.70
N SER A 75 -5.59 -3.88 3.97
CA SER A 75 -6.12 -2.51 4.02
C SER A 75 -5.72 -1.80 5.31
N TYR A 76 -5.74 -2.52 6.43
CA TYR A 76 -5.32 -2.02 7.73
C TYR A 76 -3.82 -1.71 7.76
N GLU A 77 -2.99 -2.59 7.19
CA GLU A 77 -1.56 -2.32 7.02
C GLU A 77 -1.33 -0.99 6.28
N ALA A 78 -2.07 -0.77 5.18
CA ALA A 78 -1.96 0.48 4.42
C ALA A 78 -2.45 1.70 5.21
N ARG A 79 -3.55 1.57 5.96
CA ARG A 79 -4.08 2.65 6.82
C ARG A 79 -3.09 3.01 7.93
N TYR A 80 -2.53 2.02 8.61
CA TYR A 80 -1.57 2.27 9.68
C TYR A 80 -0.29 2.93 9.16
N GLN A 81 0.21 2.51 7.99
CA GLN A 81 1.33 3.19 7.34
C GLN A 81 0.98 4.64 6.96
N ALA A 82 -0.21 4.88 6.40
CA ALA A 82 -0.66 6.23 6.05
C ALA A 82 -0.75 7.14 7.29
N LEU A 83 -1.39 6.67 8.36
CA LEU A 83 -1.49 7.41 9.63
C LEU A 83 -0.11 7.75 10.21
N ALA A 84 0.84 6.82 10.14
CA ALA A 84 2.20 7.03 10.63
C ALA A 84 2.94 8.09 9.78
N LEU A 85 2.73 8.10 8.45
CA LEU A 85 3.26 9.15 7.57
C LEU A 85 2.61 10.51 7.81
N GLU A 86 1.30 10.56 8.05
CA GLU A 86 0.59 11.81 8.38
C GLU A 86 1.12 12.43 9.67
N ALA A 87 1.30 11.64 10.73
CA ALA A 87 1.90 12.09 11.98
C ALA A 87 3.31 12.65 11.75
N LEU A 88 4.14 11.92 10.99
CA LEU A 88 5.48 12.38 10.62
C LEU A 88 5.47 13.73 9.87
N VAL A 89 4.56 13.89 8.91
CA VAL A 89 4.43 15.12 8.10
C VAL A 89 4.00 16.29 8.97
N LYS A 90 3.09 16.07 9.93
CA LYS A 90 2.66 17.09 10.90
C LYS A 90 3.72 17.38 11.97
N GLY A 91 4.75 16.54 12.09
CA GLY A 91 5.72 16.62 13.18
C GLY A 91 5.17 16.18 14.53
N GLU A 92 4.06 15.44 14.51
CA GLU A 92 3.40 14.87 15.68
C GLU A 92 3.96 13.48 15.98
N VAL A 93 3.86 13.05 17.24
CA VAL A 93 4.04 11.64 17.57
C VAL A 93 2.77 10.93 17.11
N LEU A 94 2.91 9.77 16.46
CA LEU A 94 1.76 8.90 16.22
C LEU A 94 1.21 8.45 17.58
N GLU A 95 0.21 9.16 18.07
CA GLU A 95 -0.63 8.67 19.15
C GLU A 95 -1.35 7.43 18.63
N ARG A 96 -1.52 6.42 19.49
CA ARG A 96 -2.22 5.20 19.09
C ARG A 96 -3.59 5.63 18.56
N PRO A 97 -3.89 5.52 17.25
CA PRO A 97 -5.19 5.88 16.69
C PRO A 97 -6.28 5.17 17.48
N GLU A 98 -7.50 5.72 17.43
CA GLU A 98 -8.68 4.98 17.87
C GLU A 98 -8.61 3.59 17.23
N GLU A 99 -8.58 2.57 18.09
CA GLU A 99 -8.20 1.23 17.68
C GLU A 99 -9.15 0.77 16.59
N LEU A 100 -8.62 0.43 15.41
CA LEU A 100 -9.48 -0.06 14.33
C LEU A 100 -10.23 -1.30 14.83
N PRO A 101 -11.47 -1.53 14.37
CA PRO A 101 -12.21 -2.74 14.71
C PRO A 101 -11.34 -3.99 14.50
N THR A 102 -11.50 -5.01 15.35
CA THR A 102 -10.73 -6.25 15.25
C THR A 102 -10.84 -6.86 13.84
N LEU A 103 -9.84 -7.66 13.46
CA LEU A 103 -9.81 -8.29 12.13
C LEU A 103 -11.10 -9.07 11.87
N ASP A 104 -11.56 -9.85 12.85
CA ASP A 104 -12.77 -10.68 12.75
C ASP A 104 -14.02 -9.80 12.57
N LEU A 105 -14.15 -8.73 13.36
CA LEU A 105 -15.29 -7.82 13.27
C LEU A 105 -15.31 -7.13 11.91
N ALA A 106 -14.17 -6.61 11.44
CA ALA A 106 -14.07 -5.95 10.15
C ALA A 106 -14.26 -6.90 8.97
N ALA A 107 -13.91 -8.18 9.10
CA ALA A 107 -14.16 -9.18 8.07
C ALA A 107 -15.66 -9.48 7.88
N THR A 108 -16.51 -9.07 8.83
CA THR A 108 -17.99 -9.16 8.69
C THR A 108 -18.60 -8.04 7.85
N LEU A 109 -17.81 -7.02 7.46
CA LEU A 109 -18.29 -5.92 6.63
C LEU A 109 -18.90 -6.44 5.32
N PRO A 110 -19.94 -5.77 4.77
CA PRO A 110 -20.48 -6.10 3.45
C PRO A 110 -19.40 -6.03 2.35
N ALA A 111 -19.51 -6.87 1.33
CA ALA A 111 -18.52 -6.98 0.25
C ALA A 111 -18.14 -5.62 -0.37
N ARG A 112 -19.13 -4.76 -0.66
CA ARG A 112 -18.89 -3.38 -1.12
C ARG A 112 -18.01 -2.56 -0.17
N ALA A 113 -18.21 -2.71 1.14
CA ALA A 113 -17.45 -1.99 2.16
C ALA A 113 -16.02 -2.52 2.27
N LEU A 114 -15.81 -3.83 2.12
CA LEU A 114 -14.46 -4.42 2.04
C LEU A 114 -13.69 -3.90 0.82
N ARG A 115 -14.34 -3.84 -0.35
CA ARG A 115 -13.74 -3.30 -1.58
C ARG A 115 -13.43 -1.81 -1.45
N HIS A 116 -14.34 -1.04 -0.87
CA HIS A 116 -14.10 0.38 -0.58
C HIS A 116 -12.98 0.60 0.44
N LEU A 117 -12.91 -0.23 1.49
CA LEU A 117 -11.84 -0.19 2.48
C LEU A 117 -10.48 -0.37 1.80
N PHE A 118 -10.36 -1.37 0.94
CA PHE A 118 -9.16 -1.60 0.14
C PHE A 118 -8.83 -0.40 -0.76
N GLN A 119 -9.77 0.02 -1.61
CA GLN A 119 -9.57 1.13 -2.56
C GLN A 119 -9.18 2.43 -1.85
N HIS A 120 -9.87 2.77 -0.77
CA HIS A 120 -9.57 3.98 -0.02
C HIS A 120 -8.18 3.92 0.62
N SER A 121 -7.84 2.79 1.25
CA SER A 121 -6.54 2.64 1.93
C SER A 121 -5.34 2.67 0.97
N GLU A 122 -5.46 2.08 -0.23
CA GLU A 122 -4.37 2.08 -1.21
C GLU A 122 -4.15 3.45 -1.84
N VAL A 123 -5.24 4.15 -2.19
CA VAL A 123 -5.16 5.53 -2.69
C VAL A 123 -4.55 6.43 -1.63
N HIS A 124 -5.02 6.33 -0.38
CA HIS A 124 -4.55 7.19 0.70
C HIS A 124 -3.04 7.01 0.94
N LEU A 125 -2.58 5.76 1.15
CA LEU A 125 -1.15 5.50 1.37
C LEU A 125 -0.30 5.97 0.18
N ASN A 126 -0.75 5.75 -1.06
CA ASN A 126 -0.01 6.17 -2.24
C ASN A 126 0.05 7.71 -2.38
N VAL A 127 -0.97 8.44 -1.91
CA VAL A 127 -0.92 9.90 -1.77
C VAL A 127 0.09 10.31 -0.72
N CYS A 128 0.09 9.68 0.47
CA CYS A 128 1.09 9.97 1.51
C CYS A 128 2.52 9.80 1.00
N PHE A 129 2.82 8.75 0.22
CA PHE A 129 4.15 8.58 -0.39
C PHE A 129 4.53 9.72 -1.34
N ARG A 130 3.58 10.22 -2.15
CA ARG A 130 3.83 11.31 -3.09
C ARG A 130 3.99 12.67 -2.42
N ASP A 131 3.48 12.81 -1.19
CA ASP A 131 3.54 14.06 -0.43
C ASP A 131 4.84 14.19 0.38
N LEU A 132 5.61 13.11 0.54
CA LEU A 132 6.87 13.13 1.26
C LEU A 132 7.92 13.96 0.51
N THR A 133 8.51 14.91 1.22
CA THR A 133 9.69 15.66 0.78
C THR A 133 10.96 14.79 0.86
N GLU A 134 12.03 15.23 0.21
CA GLU A 134 13.30 14.50 0.22
C GLU A 134 13.84 14.23 1.64
N ALA A 135 13.75 15.23 2.52
CA ALA A 135 14.21 15.11 3.90
C ALA A 135 13.33 14.19 4.75
N GLN A 136 12.04 14.09 4.43
CA GLN A 136 11.10 13.26 5.21
C GLN A 136 11.34 11.76 4.97
N TRP A 137 11.83 11.36 3.80
CA TRP A 137 12.09 9.94 3.49
C TRP A 137 13.04 9.25 4.48
N ASP A 138 13.97 10.00 5.07
CA ASP A 138 14.99 9.51 5.99
C ASP A 138 14.76 9.91 7.45
N ARG A 139 13.64 10.58 7.76
CA ARG A 139 13.29 10.99 9.13
C ARG A 139 12.82 9.78 9.94
N GLU A 140 13.32 9.64 11.18
CA GLU A 140 12.87 8.59 12.10
C GLU A 140 11.37 8.76 12.39
N MET A 141 10.64 7.65 12.34
CA MET A 141 9.24 7.55 12.70
C MET A 141 8.98 6.27 13.50
N ARG A 142 7.80 6.17 14.10
CA ARG A 142 7.33 4.96 14.78
C ARG A 142 6.13 4.38 14.06
N LEU A 143 6.07 3.07 13.97
CA LEU A 143 4.89 2.34 13.53
C LEU A 143 3.92 2.14 14.69
N ILE A 144 2.73 1.63 14.36
CA ILE A 144 1.65 1.36 15.31
C ILE A 144 2.04 0.36 16.41
N ASP A 145 2.95 -0.57 16.11
CA ASP A 145 3.49 -1.55 17.05
C ASP A 145 4.64 -0.98 17.92
N GLY A 146 4.94 0.31 17.78
CA GLY A 146 6.00 1.01 18.50
C GLY A 146 7.39 0.84 17.89
N SER A 147 7.56 0.00 16.87
CA SER A 147 8.84 -0.20 16.19
C SER A 147 9.31 1.09 15.51
N LYS A 148 10.62 1.33 15.54
CA LYS A 148 11.26 2.47 14.89
C LYS A 148 11.63 2.14 13.45
N THR A 149 11.37 3.07 12.54
CA THR A 149 11.70 2.92 11.12
C THR A 149 11.84 4.29 10.45
N THR A 150 12.00 4.32 9.13
CA THR A 150 11.90 5.52 8.30
C THR A 150 10.86 5.30 7.18
N PRO A 151 10.29 6.36 6.59
CA PRO A 151 9.39 6.20 5.45
C PRO A 151 9.99 5.40 4.31
N ARG A 152 11.32 5.45 4.11
CA ARG A 152 12.04 4.71 3.07
C ARG A 152 11.81 3.20 3.14
N ALA A 153 11.59 2.63 4.32
CA ALA A 153 11.36 1.19 4.48
C ALA A 153 9.93 0.76 4.11
N LEU A 154 8.95 1.68 4.19
CA LEU A 154 7.53 1.33 4.08
C LEU A 154 7.13 0.78 2.71
N PRO A 155 7.62 1.32 1.57
CA PRO A 155 7.30 0.76 0.26
C PRO A 155 7.69 -0.72 0.12
N LEU A 156 8.85 -1.13 0.65
CA LEU A 156 9.26 -2.54 0.62
C LEU A 156 8.39 -3.41 1.54
N MET A 157 8.06 -2.91 2.74
CA MET A 157 7.13 -3.59 3.64
C MET A 157 5.77 -3.80 2.96
N ARG A 158 5.22 -2.73 2.38
CA ARG A 158 3.96 -2.75 1.64
C ARG A 158 4.02 -3.72 0.46
N ALA A 159 5.12 -3.74 -0.29
CA ALA A 159 5.31 -4.67 -1.40
C ALA A 159 5.23 -6.12 -0.92
N LYS A 160 5.96 -6.48 0.14
CA LYS A 160 5.90 -7.83 0.72
C LYS A 160 4.48 -8.19 1.17
N GLY A 161 3.84 -7.30 1.93
CA GLY A 161 2.49 -7.51 2.46
C GLY A 161 1.44 -7.69 1.37
N ILE A 162 1.46 -6.85 0.33
CA ILE A 162 0.42 -6.87 -0.71
C ILE A 162 0.58 -8.03 -1.71
N TRP A 163 1.82 -8.41 -2.04
CA TRP A 163 2.07 -9.57 -2.90
C TRP A 163 1.72 -10.87 -2.18
N GLN A 164 2.12 -11.01 -0.90
CA GLN A 164 1.71 -12.14 -0.08
C GLN A 164 0.19 -12.16 0.09
N GLY A 165 -0.43 -11.00 0.36
CA GLY A 165 -1.89 -10.88 0.46
C GLY A 165 -2.61 -11.37 -0.80
N ALA A 166 -2.04 -11.14 -2.00
CA ALA A 166 -2.62 -11.66 -3.22
C ALA A 166 -2.56 -13.20 -3.26
N MET A 167 -1.44 -13.80 -2.86
CA MET A 167 -1.34 -15.26 -2.71
C MET A 167 -2.35 -15.79 -1.68
N ASP A 168 -2.52 -15.06 -0.58
CA ASP A 168 -3.39 -15.45 0.52
C ASP A 168 -4.89 -15.42 0.14
N LEU A 169 -5.30 -14.64 -0.87
CA LEU A 169 -6.67 -14.72 -1.41
C LEU A 169 -7.00 -16.12 -1.93
N GLY A 170 -6.01 -16.91 -2.36
CA GLY A 170 -6.21 -18.29 -2.76
C GLY A 170 -7.10 -18.48 -3.99
N ASN A 171 -7.16 -17.48 -4.89
CA ASN A 171 -8.05 -17.49 -6.07
C ASN A 171 -7.27 -17.43 -7.40
N GLY A 172 -6.15 -18.16 -7.49
CA GLY A 172 -5.38 -18.29 -8.73
C GLY A 172 -4.05 -17.54 -8.87
N PRO A 173 -3.60 -16.67 -7.93
CA PRO A 173 -2.21 -16.19 -7.93
C PRO A 173 -1.18 -17.30 -7.82
N ARG A 174 -0.05 -17.17 -8.53
CA ARG A 174 1.04 -18.14 -8.51
C ARG A 174 2.34 -17.46 -8.08
N LEU A 175 3.23 -18.23 -7.47
CA LEU A 175 4.55 -17.72 -7.03
C LEU A 175 5.36 -17.12 -8.18
N LYS A 176 5.21 -17.63 -9.41
CA LYS A 176 5.87 -17.07 -10.60
C LYS A 176 5.36 -15.69 -11.01
N ASP A 177 4.18 -15.30 -10.55
CA ASP A 177 3.62 -13.97 -10.79
C ASP A 177 4.26 -12.92 -9.85
N MET A 178 4.92 -13.35 -8.76
CA MET A 178 5.66 -12.47 -7.85
C MET A 178 7.02 -12.06 -8.44
N PRO A 179 7.41 -10.77 -8.27
CA PRO A 179 8.75 -10.29 -8.60
C PRO A 179 9.84 -11.10 -7.88
N GLU A 180 10.94 -11.41 -8.56
CA GLU A 180 12.04 -12.24 -8.02
C GLU A 180 12.57 -11.74 -6.67
N ARG A 181 12.70 -10.42 -6.52
CA ARG A 181 13.17 -9.77 -5.30
C ARG A 181 12.27 -9.99 -4.07
N LEU A 182 11.03 -10.46 -4.27
CA LEU A 182 10.05 -10.70 -3.21
C LEU A 182 9.74 -12.19 -3.01
N ARG A 183 10.28 -13.08 -3.85
CA ARG A 183 10.09 -14.53 -3.72
C ARG A 183 10.98 -15.13 -2.62
#